data_AF-A0A350I834-F1
#
_entry.id   AF-A0A350I834-F1
#
_cell.length_a   1.000
_cell.length_b   1.000
_cell.length_c   1.000
_cell.angle_alpha   90.00
_cell.angle_beta   90.00
_cell.angle_gamma   90.00
#
_symmetry.space_group_name_H-M   'P 1'
#
loop_
_entity.id
_entity.type
_entity.pdbx_description
1 polymer ?
#
loop_
_entity_poly.entity_id
_entity_poly.type
_entity_poly.pdbx_seq_one_letter_code
_entity_poly.pdbx_strand_id
1 'polypeptide(L)'
;MGVILRQGSKQAVVKIVGVLIGFISLLLIYPLDHASYGYAAFILSAATLLTPLLAMGLSQSAIKFFPEYLNETSDRKGFIWILFALHLIPLLLCGIFFYFFGDSMYSLIGYMGLDVTLFRENSRVIVIVSTLLLLYMTITSYISNFGRIVIPTIINEF
;
A
#
# COMPACT_ATOMS: atom_id res chain seq x y z
N MET A 1 4.67 -11.30 29.36
CA MET A 1 5.51 -11.76 28.22
C MET A 1 4.86 -12.82 27.30
N GLY A 2 3.96 -13.69 27.77
CA GLY A 2 3.38 -14.76 26.92
C GLY A 2 2.52 -14.30 25.73
N VAL A 3 1.90 -13.12 25.78
CA VAL A 3 1.09 -12.59 24.66
C VAL A 3 1.97 -12.24 23.45
N ILE A 4 3.16 -11.67 23.69
CA ILE A 4 4.11 -11.29 22.61
C ILE A 4 4.60 -12.56 21.90
N LEU A 5 5.04 -13.57 22.67
CA LEU A 5 5.49 -14.85 22.12
C LEU A 5 4.38 -15.52 21.29
N ARG A 6 3.15 -15.57 21.82
CA ARG A 6 2.01 -16.17 21.12
C ARG A 6 1.63 -15.44 19.82
N GLN A 7 1.68 -14.11 19.82
CA GLN A 7 1.39 -13.33 18.62
C GLN A 7 2.52 -13.44 17.58
N GLY A 8 3.78 -13.41 18.03
CA GLY A 8 4.95 -13.59 17.18
C GLY A 8 4.99 -14.97 16.51
N SER A 9 4.73 -16.04 17.25
CA SER A 9 4.69 -17.40 16.66
C SER A 9 3.58 -17.55 15.63
N LYS A 10 2.38 -17.01 15.90
CA LYS A 10 1.28 -17.03 14.93
C LYS A 10 1.60 -16.21 13.68
N GLN A 11 2.25 -15.06 13.86
CA GLN A 11 2.70 -14.23 12.76
C GLN A 11 3.71 -14.98 11.88
N ALA A 12 4.70 -15.63 12.50
CA ALA A 12 5.70 -16.40 11.79
C ALA A 12 5.08 -17.52 10.93
N VAL A 13 4.09 -18.24 11.47
CA VAL A 13 3.37 -19.27 10.70
C VAL A 13 2.68 -18.67 9.49
N VAL A 14 1.96 -17.55 9.64
CA VAL A 14 1.30 -16.87 8.53
C VAL A 14 2.29 -16.46 7.45
N LYS A 15 3.44 -15.87 7.83
CA LYS A 15 4.49 -15.48 6.89
C LYS A 15 5.07 -16.66 6.13
N ILE A 16 5.35 -17.76 6.82
CA ILE A 16 5.87 -18.97 6.18
C ILE A 16 4.88 -19.50 5.14
N VAL A 17 3.59 -19.54 5.48
CA VAL A 17 2.55 -20.00 4.54
C VAL A 17 2.40 -19.05 3.35
N GLY A 18 2.43 -17.73 3.57
CA GLY A 18 2.42 -16.73 2.50
C GLY A 18 3.60 -16.87 1.55
N VAL A 19 4.82 -16.99 2.09
CA VAL A 19 6.03 -17.22 1.30
C VAL A 19 5.94 -18.53 0.50
N LEU A 20 5.44 -19.62 1.09
CA LEU A 20 5.26 -20.88 0.38
C LEU A 20 4.28 -20.75 -0.79
N ILE A 21 3.16 -20.04 -0.60
CA ILE A 21 2.17 -19.79 -1.66
C ILE A 21 2.78 -18.92 -2.77
N GLY A 22 3.51 -17.86 -2.42
CA GLY A 22 4.22 -17.02 -3.37
C GLY A 22 5.29 -17.80 -4.16
N PHE A 23 6.03 -18.66 -3.47
CA PHE A 23 7.04 -19.52 -4.09
C PHE A 23 6.45 -20.52 -5.09
N ILE A 24 5.35 -21.19 -4.72
CA ILE A 24 4.63 -22.11 -5.61
C ILE A 24 4.09 -21.34 -6.83
N SER A 25 3.53 -20.15 -6.62
CA SER A 25 3.01 -19.30 -7.71
C SER A 25 4.13 -18.88 -8.67
N LEU A 26 5.30 -18.52 -8.14
CA LEU A 26 6.47 -18.14 -8.93
C LEU A 26 7.01 -19.29 -9.78
N LEU A 27 7.03 -20.52 -9.26
CA LEU A 27 7.57 -21.67 -9.99
C LEU A 27 6.59 -22.31 -10.97
N LEU A 28 5.30 -22.34 -10.64
CA LEU A 28 4.31 -23.10 -11.41
C LEU A 28 3.35 -22.23 -12.22
N ILE A 29 2.98 -21.05 -11.71
CA ILE A 29 1.91 -20.23 -12.30
C ILE A 29 2.50 -19.14 -13.21
N TYR A 30 3.42 -18.33 -12.69
CA TYR A 30 3.96 -17.18 -13.43
C TYR A 30 4.71 -17.55 -14.72
N PRO A 31 5.35 -18.73 -14.86
CA PRO A 31 5.93 -19.15 -16.13
C PRO A 31 4.93 -19.48 -17.23
N LEU A 32 3.65 -19.69 -16.88
CA LEU A 32 2.61 -19.99 -17.87
C LEU A 32 2.27 -18.77 -18.74
N ASP A 33 2.47 -17.56 -18.22
CA ASP A 33 2.27 -16.31 -18.96
C ASP A 33 3.17 -15.19 -18.42
N HIS A 34 4.40 -15.16 -18.94
CA HIS A 34 5.39 -14.15 -18.58
C HIS A 34 4.97 -12.72 -18.94
N ALA A 35 4.20 -12.55 -20.01
CA ALA A 35 3.79 -11.23 -20.48
C ALA A 35 2.78 -10.58 -19.52
N SER A 36 1.74 -11.34 -19.15
CA SER A 36 0.75 -10.87 -18.18
C SER A 36 1.36 -10.63 -16.80
N TYR A 37 2.26 -11.51 -16.35
CA TYR A 37 2.98 -11.31 -15.08
C TYR A 37 3.85 -10.04 -15.12
N GLY A 38 4.63 -9.84 -16.18
CA GLY A 38 5.46 -8.64 -16.35
C GLY A 38 4.64 -7.35 -16.37
N TYR A 39 3.49 -7.36 -17.04
CA TYR A 39 2.58 -6.23 -17.08
C TYR A 39 1.95 -5.93 -15.70
N ALA A 40 1.52 -6.95 -14.96
CA ALA A 40 1.02 -6.78 -13.60
C ALA A 40 2.11 -6.26 -12.65
N ALA A 41 3.33 -6.82 -12.74
CA ALA A 41 4.48 -6.38 -11.96
C ALA A 41 4.87 -4.93 -12.29
N PHE A 42 4.74 -4.49 -13.54
CA PHE A 42 4.94 -3.11 -13.95
C PHE A 42 3.93 -2.17 -13.27
N ILE A 43 2.63 -2.47 -13.37
CA ILE A 43 1.57 -1.66 -12.75
C ILE A 43 1.79 -1.57 -11.24
N LEU A 44 2.06 -2.71 -10.60
CA LEU A 44 2.29 -2.77 -9.16
C LEU A 44 3.51 -1.93 -8.77
N SER A 45 4.63 -2.06 -9.50
CA SER A 45 5.85 -1.29 -9.24
C SER A 45 5.62 0.21 -9.41
N ALA A 46 4.97 0.62 -10.51
CA ALA A 46 4.61 2.02 -10.74
C ALA A 46 3.68 2.56 -9.64
N ALA A 47 2.72 1.76 -9.18
CA ALA A 47 1.82 2.14 -8.10
C ALA A 47 2.53 2.27 -6.75
N THR A 48 3.45 1.35 -6.43
CA THR A 48 4.26 1.42 -5.22
C THR A 48 5.19 2.63 -5.22
N LEU A 49 5.67 3.09 -6.38
CA LEU A 49 6.46 4.31 -6.50
C LEU A 49 5.63 5.57 -6.15
N LEU A 50 4.34 5.59 -6.51
CA LEU A 50 3.42 6.69 -6.21
C LEU A 50 2.90 6.68 -4.77
N THR A 51 2.82 5.51 -4.15
CA THR A 51 2.17 5.35 -2.83
C THR A 51 2.77 6.25 -1.74
N PRO A 52 4.10 6.44 -1.59
CA PRO A 52 4.68 7.36 -0.61
C PRO A 52 4.24 8.82 -0.81
N LEU A 53 4.09 9.24 -2.08
CA LEU A 53 3.61 10.58 -2.42
C LEU A 53 2.14 10.76 -2.02
N LEU A 54 1.31 9.74 -2.24
CA LEU A 54 -0.09 9.76 -1.82
C LEU A 54 -0.26 9.61 -0.30
N ALA A 55 0.68 8.93 0.37
CA ALA A 55 0.64 8.75 1.80
C ALA A 55 1.05 10.02 2.57
N MET A 56 2.00 10.81 2.03
CA MET A 56 2.58 11.99 2.71
C MET A 56 2.91 11.75 4.21
N GLY A 57 3.33 10.53 4.56
CA GLY A 57 3.65 10.15 5.94
C GLY A 57 2.45 9.97 6.88
N LEU A 58 1.20 10.12 6.40
CA LEU A 58 -0.02 9.98 7.20
C LEU A 58 -0.16 8.59 7.84
N SER A 59 0.33 7.54 7.17
CA SER A 59 0.33 6.19 7.73
C SER A 59 1.17 6.06 9.00
N GLN A 60 2.19 6.91 9.20
CA GLN A 60 2.99 6.96 10.44
C GLN A 60 2.35 7.86 11.50
N SER A 61 1.70 8.95 11.08
CA SER A 61 0.86 9.77 11.95
C SER A 61 -0.26 8.94 12.59
N ALA A 62 -0.82 7.98 11.84
CA ALA A 62 -1.81 7.03 12.34
C ALA A 62 -1.31 6.21 13.54
N ILE A 63 -0.02 5.88 13.62
CA ILE A 63 0.54 5.12 14.76
C ILE A 63 0.81 6.07 15.93
N LYS A 64 1.39 7.24 15.64
CA LYS A 64 1.79 8.23 16.65
C LYS A 64 0.60 8.83 17.40
N PHE A 65 -0.47 9.22 16.70
CA PHE A 65 -1.60 9.95 17.28
C PHE A 65 -2.75 9.05 17.77
N PHE A 66 -2.69 7.75 17.48
CA PHE A 66 -3.72 6.81 17.92
C PHE A 66 -3.85 6.68 19.46
N PRO A 67 -2.76 6.60 20.24
CA PRO A 67 -2.85 6.54 21.70
C PRO A 67 -3.50 7.80 22.30
N GLU A 68 -3.17 8.97 21.74
CA GLU A 68 -3.71 10.27 22.18
C GLU A 68 -5.21 10.36 21.88
N TYR A 69 -5.62 9.94 20.69
CA TYR A 69 -7.04 9.85 20.31
C TYR A 69 -7.87 8.94 21.24
N LEU A 70 -7.30 7.82 21.70
CA LEU A 70 -7.95 6.93 22.67
C LEU A 70 -8.07 7.51 24.08
N ASN A 71 -7.23 8.48 24.44
CA ASN A 71 -7.32 9.15 25.74
C ASN A 71 -8.45 10.19 25.75
N GLU A 72 -8.69 10.84 24.62
CA GLU A 72 -9.72 11.89 24.51
C GLU A 72 -11.10 11.35 24.12
N THR A 73 -11.15 10.19 23.45
CA THR A 73 -12.39 9.63 22.91
C THR A 73 -12.57 8.16 23.26
N SER A 74 -13.80 7.77 23.63
CA SER A 74 -14.16 6.37 23.82
C SER A 74 -14.42 5.63 22.50
N ASP A 75 -14.63 6.36 21.40
CA ASP A 75 -14.92 5.78 20.09
C ASP A 75 -13.64 5.42 19.33
N ARG A 76 -13.26 4.15 19.38
CA ARG A 76 -12.08 3.65 18.65
C ARG A 76 -12.29 3.60 17.13
N LYS A 77 -13.54 3.58 16.66
CA LYS A 77 -13.87 3.38 15.24
C LYS A 77 -13.80 4.68 14.46
N GLY A 78 -14.04 5.83 15.08
CA GLY A 78 -13.95 7.14 14.43
C GLY A 78 -12.56 7.45 13.85
N PHE A 79 -11.49 6.94 14.46
CA PHE A 79 -10.12 7.24 14.01
C PHE A 79 -9.84 6.82 12.56
N ILE A 80 -10.34 5.66 12.12
CA ILE A 80 -10.08 5.20 10.75
C ILE A 80 -10.72 6.12 9.70
N TRP A 81 -11.89 6.70 10.02
CA TRP A 81 -12.57 7.65 9.15
C TRP A 81 -11.82 8.98 9.09
N ILE A 82 -11.25 9.44 10.21
CA ILE A 82 -10.36 10.60 10.23
C ILE A 82 -9.14 10.35 9.34
N LEU A 83 -8.51 9.17 9.44
CA LEU A 83 -7.39 8.82 8.58
C LEU A 83 -7.78 8.82 7.10
N PHE A 84 -8.91 8.21 6.73
CA PHE A 84 -9.36 8.21 5.32
C PHE A 84 -9.68 9.61 4.81
N ALA A 85 -10.35 10.44 5.62
CA ALA A 85 -10.60 11.83 5.27
C ALA A 85 -9.29 12.61 5.06
N LEU A 86 -8.28 12.36 5.89
CA LEU A 86 -6.98 13.02 5.80
C LEU A 86 -6.22 12.66 4.53
N HIS A 87 -6.38 11.43 4.01
CA HIS A 87 -5.82 11.00 2.73
C HIS A 87 -6.46 11.67 1.50
N LEU A 88 -7.60 12.34 1.63
CA LEU A 88 -8.18 13.10 0.51
C LEU A 88 -7.32 14.30 0.13
N ILE A 89 -6.63 14.92 1.10
CA ILE A 89 -5.74 16.07 0.85
C ILE A 89 -4.58 15.70 -0.07
N PRO A 90 -3.71 14.71 0.26
CA PRO A 90 -2.61 14.32 -0.62
C PRO A 90 -3.10 13.76 -1.96
N LEU A 91 -4.24 13.07 -1.99
CA LEU A 91 -4.84 12.58 -3.23
C LEU A 91 -5.21 13.74 -4.18
N LEU A 92 -5.86 14.78 -3.64
CA LEU A 92 -6.22 15.98 -4.40
C LEU A 92 -4.98 16.75 -4.84
N LEU A 93 -4.00 16.96 -3.95
CA LEU A 93 -2.75 17.63 -4.29
C LEU A 93 -1.98 16.90 -5.39
N CYS A 94 -1.90 15.58 -5.30
CA CYS A 94 -1.24 14.75 -6.31
C CYS A 94 -2.01 14.80 -7.65
N GLY A 95 -3.34 14.77 -7.61
CA GLY A 95 -4.18 14.93 -8.80
C GLY A 95 -3.98 16.28 -9.50
N ILE A 96 -3.95 17.38 -8.74
CA ILE A 96 -3.66 18.72 -9.25
C ILE A 96 -2.25 18.77 -9.83
N PHE A 97 -1.26 18.22 -9.12
CA PHE A 97 0.12 18.16 -9.60
C PHE A 97 0.23 17.42 -10.93
N PHE A 98 -0.39 16.24 -11.06
CA PHE A 98 -0.41 15.50 -12.32
C PHE A 98 -1.15 16.22 -13.44
N TYR A 99 -2.20 16.98 -13.13
CA TYR A 99 -2.93 17.78 -14.12
C TYR A 99 -2.05 18.89 -14.71
N PHE A 100 -1.29 19.60 -13.87
CA PHE A 100 -0.43 20.70 -14.34
C PHE A 100 0.94 20.26 -14.88
N PHE A 101 1.53 19.21 -14.30
CA PHE A 101 2.90 18.78 -14.59
C PHE A 101 2.98 17.42 -15.29
N GLY A 102 1.85 16.86 -15.75
CA GLY A 102 1.80 15.54 -16.37
C GLY A 102 2.73 15.38 -17.56
N ASP A 103 2.77 16.35 -18.48
CA ASP A 103 3.66 16.29 -19.65
C ASP A 103 5.15 16.33 -19.26
N SER A 104 5.50 17.14 -18.26
CA SER A 104 6.87 17.18 -17.71
C SER A 104 7.25 15.86 -17.04
N MET A 105 6.30 15.20 -16.35
CA MET A 105 6.52 13.88 -15.75
C MET A 105 6.72 12.80 -16.83
N TYR A 106 5.92 12.81 -17.90
CA TYR A 106 6.12 11.89 -19.02
C TYR A 106 7.45 12.12 -19.74
N SER A 107 7.89 13.36 -19.89
CA SER A 107 9.20 13.70 -20.44
C SER A 107 10.35 13.19 -19.56
N LEU A 108 10.23 13.33 -18.24
CA LEU A 108 11.20 12.79 -17.28
C LEU A 108 11.31 11.27 -17.37
N ILE A 109 10.18 10.57 -17.47
CA ILE A 109 10.13 9.11 -17.65
C ILE A 109 10.85 8.71 -18.95
N GLY A 110 10.62 9.45 -20.05
CA GLY A 110 11.32 9.22 -21.31
C GLY A 110 12.83 9.45 -21.21
N TYR A 111 13.27 10.47 -20.47
CA TYR A 111 14.68 10.72 -20.20
C TYR A 111 15.35 9.59 -19.40
N MET A 112 14.59 8.94 -18.50
CA MET A 112 15.05 7.77 -17.74
C MET A 112 15.14 6.48 -18.58
N GLY A 113 14.81 6.54 -19.88
CA GLY A 113 14.80 5.37 -20.78
C GLY A 113 13.62 4.43 -20.56
N LEU A 114 12.56 4.89 -19.88
CA LEU A 114 11.35 4.13 -19.63
C LEU A 114 10.31 4.37 -20.72
N ASP A 115 9.48 3.38 -20.99
CA ASP A 115 8.45 3.47 -22.03
C ASP A 115 7.27 4.35 -21.60
N VAL A 116 7.27 5.59 -22.09
CA VAL A 116 6.25 6.59 -21.78
C VAL A 116 4.85 6.16 -22.22
N THR A 117 4.74 5.36 -23.29
CA THR A 117 3.44 4.91 -23.81
C THR A 117 2.75 3.99 -22.80
N LEU A 118 3.49 3.02 -22.25
CA LEU A 118 3.02 2.13 -21.19
C LEU A 118 2.55 2.90 -19.95
N PHE A 119 3.29 3.92 -19.50
CA PHE A 119 2.85 4.75 -18.37
C PHE A 119 1.60 5.56 -18.68
N ARG A 120 1.51 6.14 -19.88
CA ARG A 120 0.39 7.00 -20.28
C ARG A 120 -0.91 6.22 -20.41
N GLU A 121 -0.89 5.07 -21.09
CA GLU A 121 -2.05 4.20 -21.26
C GLU A 121 -2.55 3.65 -19.93
N ASN A 122 -1.63 3.31 -19.02
CA ASN A 122 -1.96 2.69 -17.74
C ASN A 122 -2.11 3.67 -16.58
N SER A 123 -1.98 4.98 -16.84
CA SER A 123 -2.02 6.03 -15.82
C SER A 123 -3.21 5.92 -14.86
N ARG A 124 -4.41 5.68 -15.39
CA ARG A 124 -5.63 5.51 -14.57
C ARG A 124 -5.56 4.29 -13.67
N VAL A 125 -5.11 3.16 -14.21
CA VAL A 125 -5.00 1.89 -13.46
C VAL A 125 -3.95 2.04 -12.37
N ILE A 126 -2.79 2.64 -12.69
CA ILE A 126 -1.72 2.92 -11.74
C ILE A 126 -2.23 3.77 -10.57
N VAL A 127 -2.99 4.84 -10.82
CA VAL A 127 -3.55 5.70 -9.76
C VAL A 127 -4.54 4.93 -8.88
N ILE A 128 -5.42 4.11 -9.48
CA ILE A 128 -6.38 3.28 -8.74
C ILE A 128 -5.63 2.30 -7.83
N VAL A 129 -4.66 1.55 -8.38
CA VAL A 129 -3.86 0.59 -7.62
C VAL A 129 -3.07 1.28 -6.51
N SER A 130 -2.49 2.46 -6.78
CA SER A 130 -1.77 3.26 -5.77
C SER A 130 -2.68 3.67 -4.61
N THR A 131 -3.91 4.05 -4.92
CA THR A 131 -4.91 4.44 -3.91
C THR A 131 -5.35 3.23 -3.10
N LEU A 132 -5.53 2.06 -3.73
CA LEU A 132 -5.84 0.82 -3.03
C LEU A 132 -4.70 0.41 -2.08
N LEU A 133 -3.45 0.50 -2.55
CA LEU A 133 -2.26 0.25 -1.72
C LEU A 133 -2.22 1.20 -0.51
N LEU A 134 -2.50 2.48 -0.71
CA LEU A 134 -2.56 3.46 0.37
C LEU A 134 -3.61 3.12 1.43
N LEU A 135 -4.83 2.75 1.00
CA LEU A 135 -5.92 2.36 1.91
C LEU A 135 -5.54 1.10 2.68
N TYR A 136 -4.99 0.11 1.99
CA TYR A 136 -4.49 -1.12 2.58
C TYR A 136 -3.40 -0.86 3.64
N MET A 137 -2.41 -0.01 3.36
CA MET A 137 -1.37 0.36 4.31
C MET A 137 -1.96 1.06 5.55
N THR A 138 -2.94 1.94 5.34
CA THR A 138 -3.61 2.66 6.43
C THR A 138 -4.41 1.72 7.33
N ILE A 139 -5.16 0.77 6.75
CA ILE A 139 -5.90 -0.26 7.49
C ILE A 139 -4.92 -1.12 8.30
N THR A 140 -3.81 -1.53 7.67
CA THR A 140 -2.76 -2.32 8.31
C THR A 140 -2.17 -1.59 9.52
N SER A 141 -1.79 -0.31 9.35
CA SER A 141 -1.29 0.53 10.46
C SER A 141 -2.33 0.68 11.57
N TYR A 142 -3.59 0.94 11.23
CA TYR A 142 -4.68 1.07 12.19
C TYR A 142 -4.90 -0.22 13.01
N ILE A 143 -4.97 -1.38 12.36
CA ILE A 143 -5.16 -2.67 13.04
C ILE A 143 -3.95 -2.99 13.93
N SER A 144 -2.73 -2.66 13.47
CA SER A 144 -1.51 -2.91 14.23
C SER A 144 -1.50 -2.19 15.58
N ASN A 145 -2.14 -1.02 15.68
CA ASN A 145 -2.25 -0.24 16.91
C ASN A 145 -3.02 -0.97 18.03
N PHE A 146 -3.82 -1.99 17.72
CA PHE A 146 -4.53 -2.80 18.72
C PHE A 146 -3.69 -3.94 19.31
N GLY A 147 -2.39 -4.01 18.97
CA GLY A 147 -1.49 -5.06 19.47
C GLY A 147 -1.76 -6.46 18.88
N ARG A 148 -2.53 -6.52 17.79
CA ARG A 148 -2.80 -7.74 17.02
C ARG A 148 -2.00 -7.69 15.73
N ILE A 149 -0.80 -8.28 15.72
CA ILE A 149 0.11 -8.26 14.55
C ILE A 149 -0.20 -9.35 13.51
N VAL A 150 -0.95 -10.39 13.88
CA VAL A 150 -1.29 -11.51 12.97
C VAL A 150 -2.28 -11.08 11.89
N ILE A 151 -3.32 -10.32 12.24
CA ILE A 151 -4.34 -9.88 11.27
C ILE A 151 -3.73 -8.95 10.20
N PRO A 152 -2.97 -7.90 10.54
CA PRO A 152 -2.21 -7.11 9.57
C PRO A 152 -1.33 -8.00 8.68
N THR A 153 -0.66 -9.00 9.26
CA THR A 153 0.22 -9.91 8.50
C THR A 153 -0.53 -10.74 7.48
N ILE A 154 -1.73 -11.26 7.80
CA ILE A 154 -2.56 -11.99 6.82
C ILE A 154 -2.87 -11.09 5.63
N ILE A 155 -3.22 -9.81 5.87
CA ILE A 155 -3.53 -8.86 4.80
C ILE A 155 -2.26 -8.47 4.01
N ASN A 156 -1.05 -8.60 4.60
CA ASN A 156 0.20 -8.32 3.89
C ASN A 156 0.69 -9.46 3.03
N GLU A 157 0.51 -10.70 3.47
CA GLU A 157 1.10 -11.87 2.85
C GLU A 157 0.16 -12.54 1.81
N PHE A 158 -1.11 -12.12 1.75
CA PHE A 158 -2.15 -12.64 0.84
C PHE A 158 -2.95 -11.51 0.19
#